data_AF-A0AAE6EEX8-F1
#
_entry.id   AF-A0AAE6EEX8-F1
#
_cell.length_a   1.000
_cell.length_b   1.000
_cell.length_c   1.000
_cell.angle_alpha   90.00
_cell.angle_beta   90.00
_cell.angle_gamma   90.00
#
_symmetry.space_group_name_H-M   'P 1'
#
loop_
_entity.id
_entity.type
_entity.pdbx_description
1 polymer ?
#
loop_
_entity_poly.entity_id
_entity_poly.type
_entity_poly.pdbx_seq_one_letter_code
_entity_poly.pdbx_strand_id
1 'polypeptide(L)'
;MAPKSIFSSLVREVDGTWSTAYQTFNLKSALQPIFRRTASGMLDIDSFEGLVRPHRNGDPVTPGEFFSLVASEDIENIDSILRTIHILNTGKLSRSRARIFVNFHPGLFQTPAKMRQEVERMRLTAHEAGMTADRIVCEISEKKASDTQMVADFAYHMHDIGFRVALDDYGAGDSDIDRVKLIKPDYVKFEAGWVRDFMQNSAGAALLRVIVRQFREDGIEPVFEGLETSWQVDLCEDLGVLLMQGYVLAKPELAPTSFDTRFPELGSEYFAPSRTERNTTAPAFSREDRAPDPHPLRQVRTFGKRGL
;
A
#
# COMPACT_ATOMS: atom_id res chain seq x y z
N MET A 1 12.96 25.89 26.52
CA MET A 1 13.67 24.80 25.79
C MET A 1 12.97 24.64 24.46
N ALA A 2 13.69 24.66 23.33
CA ALA A 2 13.09 24.27 22.06
C ALA A 2 12.63 22.80 22.18
N PRO A 3 11.43 22.43 21.71
CA PRO A 3 11.01 21.03 21.70
C PRO A 3 12.05 20.22 20.92
N LYS A 4 12.53 19.12 21.51
CA LYS A 4 13.44 18.21 20.81
C LYS A 4 12.69 17.66 19.60
N SER A 5 13.27 17.81 18.42
CA SER A 5 12.76 17.24 17.17
C SER A 5 12.52 15.74 17.35
N ILE A 6 11.35 15.22 16.93
CA ILE A 6 11.07 13.77 16.98
C ILE A 6 12.14 12.99 16.21
N PHE A 7 12.78 13.59 15.20
CA PHE A 7 13.83 12.96 14.42
C PHE A 7 15.11 12.68 15.22
N SER A 8 15.26 13.27 16.40
CA SER A 8 16.30 12.88 17.36
C SER A 8 16.06 11.51 17.99
N SER A 9 14.87 10.93 17.85
CA SER A 9 14.55 9.57 18.29
C SER A 9 14.76 8.51 17.22
N LEU A 10 15.33 8.86 16.05
CA LEU A 10 15.78 7.88 15.06
C LEU A 10 16.92 7.04 15.67
N VAL A 11 16.75 5.72 15.71
CA VAL A 11 17.72 4.78 16.30
C VAL A 11 18.23 3.85 15.22
N ARG A 12 19.56 3.73 15.13
CA ARG A 12 20.20 2.70 14.33
C ARG A 12 20.44 1.48 15.20
N GLU A 13 19.77 0.38 14.86
CA GLU A 13 19.86 -0.89 15.57
C GLU A 13 21.18 -1.62 15.26
N VAL A 14 21.52 -2.61 16.11
CA VAL A 14 22.76 -3.41 15.97
C VAL A 14 22.79 -4.18 14.65
N ASP A 15 21.64 -4.64 14.17
CA ASP A 15 21.49 -5.31 12.87
C ASP A 15 21.57 -4.34 11.67
N GLY A 16 21.75 -3.04 11.93
CA GLY A 16 21.91 -2.00 10.93
C GLY A 16 20.61 -1.41 10.40
N THR A 17 19.45 -1.87 10.88
CA THR A 17 18.14 -1.28 10.58
C THR A 17 17.89 -0.01 11.37
N TRP A 18 16.86 0.72 10.95
CA TRP A 18 16.39 1.94 11.59
C TRP A 18 15.03 1.71 12.26
N SER A 19 14.94 2.13 13.51
CA SER A 19 13.70 2.20 14.28
C SER A 19 13.52 3.62 14.81
N THR A 20 12.40 3.87 15.48
CA THR A 20 12.22 5.10 16.25
C THR A 20 11.46 4.82 17.54
N ALA A 21 11.62 5.71 18.52
CA ALA A 21 10.88 5.65 19.77
C ALA A 21 9.91 6.83 19.88
N TYR A 22 8.72 6.54 20.42
CA TYR A 22 7.74 7.54 20.84
C TYR A 22 7.18 7.13 22.20
N GLN A 23 7.51 7.89 23.24
CA GLN A 23 7.15 7.56 24.63
C GLN A 23 7.56 6.12 24.99
N THR A 24 6.59 5.26 25.33
CA THR A 24 6.81 3.82 25.66
C THR A 24 6.80 2.90 24.44
N PHE A 25 6.64 3.46 23.23
CA PHE A 25 6.59 2.69 21.99
C PHE A 25 7.94 2.68 21.29
N ASN A 26 8.33 1.49 20.81
CA ASN A 26 9.33 1.31 19.78
C ASN A 26 8.60 1.02 18.47
N LEU A 27 8.88 1.80 17.44
CA LEU A 27 8.24 1.73 16.13
C LEU A 27 9.24 1.14 15.14
N LYS A 28 8.89 -0.02 14.59
CA LYS A 28 9.71 -0.75 13.61
C LYS A 28 9.05 -0.73 12.25
N SER A 29 9.86 -0.90 11.22
CA SER A 29 9.37 -1.14 9.86
C SER A 29 9.10 -2.63 9.67
N ALA A 30 7.93 -2.97 9.16
CA ALA A 30 7.75 -4.18 8.37
C ALA A 30 7.70 -3.80 6.89
N LEU A 31 8.27 -4.64 6.04
CA LEU A 31 8.21 -4.48 4.58
C LEU A 31 7.40 -5.65 4.02
N GLN A 32 6.37 -5.35 3.24
CA GLN A 32 5.62 -6.36 2.50
C GLN A 32 5.93 -6.23 1.01
N PRO A 33 6.35 -7.29 0.32
CA PRO A 33 6.65 -7.21 -1.09
C PRO A 33 5.38 -7.14 -1.96
N ILE A 34 5.47 -6.34 -3.01
CA ILE A 34 4.55 -6.27 -4.14
C ILE A 34 5.28 -6.89 -5.32
N PHE A 35 4.67 -7.91 -5.90
CA PHE A 35 5.28 -8.70 -6.97
C PHE A 35 4.82 -8.22 -8.33
N ARG A 36 5.74 -8.32 -9.29
CA ARG A 36 5.47 -8.20 -10.71
C ARG A 36 5.80 -9.49 -11.41
N ARG A 37 4.98 -9.86 -12.40
CA ARG A 37 5.33 -10.92 -13.34
C ARG A 37 6.33 -10.40 -14.37
N THR A 38 7.50 -11.03 -14.41
CA THR A 38 8.58 -10.71 -15.35
C THR A 38 8.29 -11.26 -16.74
N ALA A 39 9.07 -10.85 -17.74
CA ALA A 39 8.94 -11.35 -19.12
C ALA A 39 9.16 -12.87 -19.24
N SER A 40 9.86 -13.51 -18.30
CA SER A 40 10.01 -14.96 -18.26
C SER A 40 8.79 -15.69 -17.68
N GLY A 41 7.78 -14.94 -17.21
CA GLY A 41 6.62 -15.48 -16.50
C GLY A 41 6.83 -15.67 -15.01
N MET A 42 8.06 -15.50 -14.49
CA MET A 42 8.32 -15.60 -13.05
C MET A 42 7.82 -14.37 -12.30
N LEU A 43 7.35 -14.58 -11.07
CA LEU A 43 7.10 -13.50 -10.12
C LEU A 43 8.41 -13.04 -9.47
N ASP A 44 8.65 -11.74 -9.45
CA ASP A 44 9.76 -11.11 -8.74
C ASP A 44 9.25 -9.88 -7.98
N ILE A 45 9.98 -9.45 -6.95
CA ILE A 45 9.63 -8.26 -6.17
C ILE A 45 9.92 -7.01 -7.01
N ASP A 46 8.88 -6.25 -7.32
CA ASP A 46 8.96 -4.92 -7.96
C ASP A 46 9.12 -3.82 -6.90
N SER A 47 8.39 -3.94 -5.80
CA SER A 47 8.35 -2.93 -4.76
C SER A 47 8.02 -3.52 -3.40
N PHE A 48 8.12 -2.69 -2.37
CA PHE A 48 7.69 -3.00 -1.02
C PHE A 48 6.67 -1.97 -0.56
N GLU A 49 5.78 -2.34 0.35
CA GLU A 49 5.01 -1.43 1.17
C GLU A 49 5.63 -1.34 2.57
N GLY A 50 5.85 -0.11 3.04
CA GLY A 50 6.33 0.18 4.39
C GLY A 50 5.18 0.23 5.39
N LEU A 51 5.18 -0.71 6.33
CA LEU A 51 4.13 -0.84 7.33
C LEU A 51 4.71 -0.70 8.74
N VAL A 52 4.17 0.21 9.54
CA VAL A 52 4.59 0.35 10.94
C VAL A 52 4.21 -0.89 11.76
N ARG A 53 5.12 -1.31 12.64
CA ARG A 53 4.90 -2.33 13.68
C ARG A 53 5.27 -1.75 15.05
N PRO A 54 4.30 -1.11 15.73
CA PRO A 54 4.51 -0.61 17.08
C PRO A 54 4.72 -1.76 18.06
N HIS A 55 5.64 -1.57 19.00
CA HIS A 55 5.83 -2.44 20.15
C HIS A 55 5.82 -1.59 21.41
N ARG A 56 5.13 -2.03 22.46
CA ARG A 56 5.09 -1.36 23.76
C ARG A 56 5.66 -2.29 24.81
N ASN A 57 6.72 -1.87 25.49
CA ASN A 57 7.44 -2.71 26.46
C ASN A 57 7.89 -4.09 25.92
N GLY A 58 8.12 -4.19 24.60
CA GLY A 58 8.52 -5.43 23.93
C GLY A 58 7.39 -6.19 23.25
N ASP A 59 6.13 -5.92 23.60
CA ASP A 59 4.97 -6.62 23.04
C ASP A 59 4.42 -5.92 21.79
N PRO A 60 4.03 -6.65 20.73
CA PRO A 60 3.42 -6.05 19.55
C PRO A 60 2.08 -5.35 19.87
N VAL A 61 1.89 -4.17 19.30
CA VAL A 61 0.65 -3.38 19.37
C VAL A 61 0.16 -3.08 17.97
N THR A 62 -1.16 -3.06 17.76
CA THR A 62 -1.71 -2.75 16.44
C THR A 62 -1.45 -1.28 16.05
N PRO A 63 -1.28 -0.96 14.75
CA PRO A 63 -1.16 0.43 14.33
C PRO A 63 -2.34 1.30 14.77
N GLY A 64 -3.57 0.80 14.69
CA GLY A 64 -4.76 1.53 15.12
C GLY A 64 -4.77 1.87 16.62
N GLU A 65 -4.35 0.94 17.48
CA GLU A 65 -4.20 1.23 18.91
C GLU A 65 -3.10 2.26 19.16
N PHE A 66 -1.94 2.12 18.50
CA PHE A 66 -0.84 3.09 18.61
C PHE A 66 -1.28 4.49 18.21
N PHE A 67 -1.86 4.66 17.01
CA PHE A 67 -2.28 5.98 16.51
C PHE A 67 -3.39 6.61 17.36
N SER A 68 -4.23 5.82 18.05
CA SER A 68 -5.22 6.38 18.98
C SER A 68 -4.61 7.00 20.24
N LEU A 69 -3.33 6.71 20.53
CA LEU A 69 -2.57 7.23 21.67
C LEU A 69 -1.55 8.30 21.28
N VAL A 70 -1.37 8.58 19.98
CA VAL A 70 -0.50 9.67 19.51
C VAL A 70 -1.21 11.01 19.74
N ALA A 71 -0.51 11.97 20.33
CA ALA A 71 -1.05 13.30 20.52
C ALA A 71 -1.26 13.99 19.16
N SER A 72 -2.34 14.77 19.02
CA SER A 72 -2.66 15.43 17.75
C SER A 72 -1.56 16.40 17.28
N GLU A 73 -0.80 17.00 18.21
CA GLU A 73 0.37 17.83 17.89
C GLU A 73 1.58 17.05 17.36
N ASP A 74 1.66 15.74 17.63
CA ASP A 74 2.79 14.88 17.25
C ASP A 74 2.52 14.06 15.98
N ILE A 75 1.27 14.02 15.48
CA ILE A 75 0.89 13.14 14.37
C ILE A 75 1.67 13.44 13.08
N GLU A 76 1.88 14.73 12.75
CA GLU A 76 2.66 15.16 11.57
C GLU A 76 4.10 14.65 11.64
N ASN A 77 4.68 14.73 12.84
CA ASN A 77 6.04 14.32 13.14
C ASN A 77 6.18 12.78 13.10
N ILE A 78 5.20 12.05 13.67
CA ILE A 78 5.14 10.59 13.64
C ILE A 78 5.00 10.08 12.20
N ASP A 79 4.07 10.64 11.43
CA ASP A 79 3.84 10.30 10.02
C ASP A 79 5.14 10.45 9.20
N SER A 80 5.86 11.56 9.40
CA SER A 80 7.13 11.84 8.72
C SER A 80 8.28 10.90 9.12
N ILE A 81 8.44 10.58 10.42
CA ILE A 81 9.52 9.69 10.88
C ILE A 81 9.26 8.23 10.51
N LEU A 82 7.99 7.80 10.44
CA LEU A 82 7.62 6.46 9.97
C LEU A 82 8.00 6.27 8.50
N ARG A 83 7.67 7.23 7.63
CA ARG A 83 8.17 7.22 6.23
C ARG A 83 9.69 7.15 6.18
N THR A 84 10.36 7.92 7.03
CA THR A 84 11.82 7.98 7.08
C THR A 84 12.42 6.60 7.37
N ILE A 85 11.95 5.88 8.40
CA ILE A 85 12.48 4.55 8.72
C ILE A 85 12.16 3.52 7.62
N HIS A 86 11.01 3.62 6.95
CA HIS A 86 10.63 2.70 5.87
C HIS A 86 11.56 2.86 4.65
N ILE A 87 11.86 4.10 4.26
CA ILE A 87 12.77 4.41 3.15
C ILE A 87 14.18 3.93 3.48
N LEU A 88 14.71 4.29 4.67
CA LEU A 88 16.07 3.91 5.07
C LEU A 88 16.25 2.38 5.17
N ASN A 89 15.25 1.66 5.68
CA ASN A 89 15.30 0.20 5.78
C ASN A 89 15.20 -0.48 4.42
N THR A 90 14.42 0.08 3.49
CA THR A 90 14.35 -0.47 2.12
C THR A 90 15.69 -0.33 1.40
N GLY A 91 16.40 0.78 1.61
CA GLY A 91 17.77 0.98 1.10
C GLY A 91 18.78 -0.09 1.54
N LYS A 92 18.50 -0.87 2.59
CA LYS A 92 19.37 -1.95 3.09
C LYS A 92 19.17 -3.29 2.38
N LEU A 93 18.06 -3.50 1.67
CA LEU A 93 17.73 -4.80 1.07
C LEU A 93 18.61 -5.19 -0.13
N SER A 94 19.55 -4.32 -0.55
CA SER A 94 20.41 -4.53 -1.72
C SER A 94 19.65 -4.76 -3.04
N ARG A 95 18.34 -4.45 -3.08
CA ARG A 95 17.52 -4.49 -4.29
C ARG A 95 17.51 -3.13 -4.97
N SER A 96 18.48 -2.88 -5.85
CA SER A 96 18.71 -1.56 -6.48
C SER A 96 17.57 -1.04 -7.36
N ARG A 97 16.63 -1.91 -7.76
CA ARG A 97 15.47 -1.55 -8.59
C ARG A 97 14.15 -1.48 -7.82
N ALA A 98 14.11 -2.00 -6.60
CA ALA A 98 12.86 -2.12 -5.86
C ALA A 98 12.37 -0.73 -5.41
N ARG A 99 11.08 -0.46 -5.57
CA ARG A 99 10.45 0.77 -5.03
C ARG A 99 10.00 0.56 -3.59
N ILE A 100 9.72 1.65 -2.89
CA ILE A 100 9.02 1.64 -1.59
C ILE A 100 7.77 2.48 -1.70
N PHE A 101 6.65 1.87 -1.35
CA PHE A 101 5.39 2.54 -1.13
C PHE A 101 5.32 2.96 0.34
N VAL A 102 5.02 4.24 0.57
CA VAL A 102 4.93 4.81 1.91
C VAL A 102 3.63 5.59 2.06
N ASN A 103 2.97 5.38 3.19
CA ASN A 103 1.76 6.11 3.55
C ASN A 103 2.02 7.61 3.67
N PHE A 104 1.14 8.42 3.08
CA PHE A 104 1.20 9.88 3.14
C PHE A 104 -0.19 10.47 3.37
N HIS A 105 -0.31 11.36 4.35
CA HIS A 105 -1.55 12.05 4.69
C HIS A 105 -1.41 13.56 4.39
N PRO A 106 -1.80 14.02 3.18
CA PRO A 106 -1.68 15.43 2.79
C PRO A 106 -2.26 16.42 3.80
N GLY A 107 -3.39 16.10 4.42
CA GLY A 107 -4.06 16.93 5.42
C GLY A 107 -3.26 17.22 6.69
N LEU A 108 -2.15 16.51 6.94
CA LEU A 108 -1.21 16.83 8.03
C LEU A 108 -0.30 18.02 7.70
N PHE A 109 -0.09 18.34 6.43
CA PHE A 109 0.85 19.35 5.96
C PHE A 109 0.12 20.59 5.40
N GLN A 110 -0.68 21.22 6.26
CA GLN A 110 -1.68 22.25 5.91
C GLN A 110 -1.14 23.58 5.37
N THR A 111 0.17 23.73 5.20
CA THR A 111 0.76 24.95 4.61
C THR A 111 1.74 24.57 3.50
N PRO A 112 1.86 25.37 2.43
CA PRO A 112 2.83 25.11 1.37
C PRO A 112 4.28 25.00 1.88
N ALA A 113 4.62 25.71 2.96
CA ALA A 113 5.94 25.65 3.58
C ALA A 113 6.20 24.29 4.26
N LYS A 114 5.25 23.81 5.05
CA LYS A 114 5.32 22.47 5.68
C LYS A 114 5.38 21.36 4.64
N MET A 115 4.57 21.48 3.59
CA MET A 115 4.56 20.51 2.50
C MET A 115 5.92 20.43 1.82
N ARG A 116 6.47 21.56 1.36
CA ARG A 116 7.82 21.60 0.77
C ARG A 116 8.89 21.04 1.69
N GLN A 117 8.81 21.34 2.98
CA GLN A 117 9.75 20.80 3.96
C GLN A 117 9.68 19.27 4.05
N GLU A 118 8.47 18.70 4.02
CA GLU A 118 8.28 17.25 4.04
C GLU A 118 8.81 16.59 2.76
N VAL A 119 8.52 17.15 1.59
CA VAL A 119 9.02 16.56 0.33
C VAL A 119 10.55 16.61 0.27
N GLU A 120 11.17 17.73 0.68
CA GLU A 120 12.63 17.81 0.77
C GLU A 120 13.22 16.82 1.78
N ARG A 121 12.54 16.61 2.92
CA ARG A 121 12.94 15.59 3.90
C ARG A 121 12.94 14.21 3.26
N MET A 122 11.86 13.82 2.59
CA MET A 122 11.78 12.54 1.89
C MET A 122 12.87 12.40 0.82
N ARG A 123 13.19 13.49 0.10
CA ARG A 123 14.24 13.49 -0.93
C ARG A 123 15.62 13.26 -0.34
N LEU A 124 15.93 13.90 0.80
CA LEU A 124 17.17 13.67 1.55
C LEU A 124 17.24 12.24 2.08
N THR A 125 16.16 11.73 2.68
CA THR A 125 16.11 10.34 3.17
C THR A 125 16.31 9.33 2.04
N ALA A 126 15.70 9.54 0.88
CA ALA A 126 15.89 8.68 -0.30
C ALA A 126 17.36 8.68 -0.74
N HIS A 127 17.99 9.86 -0.79
CA HIS A 127 19.41 9.98 -1.10
C HIS A 127 20.30 9.23 -0.10
N GLU A 128 20.05 9.38 1.21
CA GLU A 128 20.76 8.64 2.26
C GLU A 128 20.57 7.13 2.17
N ALA A 129 19.39 6.68 1.73
CA ALA A 129 19.08 5.27 1.48
C ALA A 129 19.69 4.73 0.17
N GLY A 130 20.35 5.57 -0.64
CA GLY A 130 20.85 5.17 -1.96
C GLY A 130 19.73 4.90 -2.98
N MET A 131 18.57 5.55 -2.80
CA MET A 131 17.40 5.43 -3.65
C MET A 131 17.20 6.71 -4.47
N THR A 132 16.87 6.55 -5.75
CA THR A 132 16.42 7.65 -6.60
C THR A 132 14.97 8.02 -6.28
N ALA A 133 14.56 9.25 -6.60
CA ALA A 133 13.22 9.75 -6.29
C ALA A 133 12.11 8.87 -6.89
N ASP A 134 12.29 8.37 -8.12
CA ASP A 134 11.31 7.52 -8.81
C ASP A 134 11.07 6.16 -8.13
N ARG A 135 11.89 5.80 -7.14
CA ARG A 135 11.72 4.61 -6.30
C ARG A 135 10.89 4.87 -5.04
N ILE A 136 10.47 6.09 -4.78
CA ILE A 136 9.57 6.44 -3.68
C ILE A 136 8.16 6.63 -4.24
N VAL A 137 7.21 5.84 -3.77
CA VAL A 137 5.79 5.92 -4.12
C VAL A 137 5.01 6.37 -2.89
N CYS A 138 4.27 7.46 -2.99
CA CYS A 138 3.49 8.00 -1.88
C CYS A 138 2.04 7.58 -2.00
N GLU A 139 1.57 6.81 -1.03
CA GLU A 139 0.20 6.32 -0.97
C GLU A 139 -0.71 7.35 -0.30
N ILE A 140 -1.74 7.80 -1.02
CA ILE A 140 -2.73 8.75 -0.53
C ILE A 140 -4.02 7.99 -0.20
N SER A 141 -4.35 7.90 1.08
CA SER A 141 -5.51 7.15 1.59
C SER A 141 -6.74 8.01 1.90
N GLU A 142 -6.72 9.32 1.60
CA GLU A 142 -7.79 10.25 1.99
C GLU A 142 -9.14 9.91 1.33
N LYS A 143 -10.02 9.24 2.09
CA LYS A 143 -11.37 8.79 1.65
C LYS A 143 -12.34 9.93 1.37
N LYS A 144 -12.09 11.10 1.98
CA LYS A 144 -12.70 12.38 1.63
C LYS A 144 -11.56 13.36 1.52
N ALA A 145 -11.35 13.93 0.34
CA ALA A 145 -10.44 15.06 0.20
C ALA A 145 -11.03 16.23 0.99
N SER A 146 -10.65 16.36 2.26
CA SER A 146 -10.77 17.66 2.93
C SER A 146 -9.74 18.55 2.25
N ASP A 147 -10.24 19.39 1.35
CA ASP A 147 -9.49 20.20 0.39
C ASP A 147 -8.92 19.41 -0.80
N THR A 148 -9.80 19.13 -1.76
CA THR A 148 -9.50 18.60 -3.10
C THR A 148 -8.34 19.32 -3.80
N GLN A 149 -8.20 20.64 -3.62
CA GLN A 149 -7.10 21.38 -4.26
C GLN A 149 -5.75 21.06 -3.59
N MET A 150 -5.72 20.96 -2.26
CA MET A 150 -4.52 20.60 -1.50
C MET A 150 -3.95 19.25 -1.94
N VAL A 151 -4.81 18.24 -2.15
CA VAL A 151 -4.37 16.90 -2.57
C VAL A 151 -3.84 16.90 -4.01
N ALA A 152 -4.43 17.71 -4.90
CA ALA A 152 -3.94 17.88 -6.27
C ALA A 152 -2.59 18.58 -6.32
N ASP A 153 -2.43 19.69 -5.58
CA ASP A 153 -1.18 20.44 -5.47
C ASP A 153 -0.09 19.56 -4.86
N PHE A 154 -0.44 18.71 -3.89
CA PHE A 154 0.45 17.72 -3.34
C PHE A 154 0.95 16.75 -4.40
N ALA A 155 0.05 16.08 -5.12
CA ALA A 155 0.42 15.12 -6.15
C ALA A 155 1.34 15.75 -7.21
N TYR A 156 1.00 16.97 -7.64
CA TYR A 156 1.84 17.76 -8.55
C TYR A 156 3.25 17.98 -8.00
N HIS A 157 3.40 18.40 -6.73
CA HIS A 157 4.70 18.61 -6.12
C HIS A 157 5.53 17.32 -5.97
N MET A 158 4.88 16.19 -5.69
CA MET A 158 5.57 14.90 -5.64
C MET A 158 6.12 14.51 -7.02
N HIS A 159 5.32 14.69 -8.07
CA HIS A 159 5.75 14.42 -9.45
C HIS A 159 6.88 15.34 -9.91
N ASP A 160 6.84 16.63 -9.58
CA ASP A 160 7.87 17.62 -9.93
C ASP A 160 9.26 17.24 -9.38
N ILE A 161 9.30 16.64 -8.19
CA ILE A 161 10.53 16.16 -7.55
C ILE A 161 10.94 14.75 -8.03
N GLY A 162 10.07 14.10 -8.82
CA GLY A 162 10.30 12.78 -9.40
C GLY A 162 9.81 11.62 -8.55
N PHE A 163 9.09 11.88 -7.45
CA PHE A 163 8.38 10.84 -6.71
C PHE A 163 7.17 10.34 -7.51
N ARG A 164 6.71 9.14 -7.16
CA ARG A 164 5.49 8.55 -7.69
C ARG A 164 4.37 8.66 -6.67
N VAL A 165 3.14 8.61 -7.16
CA VAL A 165 1.93 8.70 -6.32
C VAL A 165 1.06 7.48 -6.55
N ALA A 166 0.54 6.91 -5.47
CA ALA A 166 -0.46 5.85 -5.49
C ALA A 166 -1.73 6.34 -4.81
N LEU A 167 -2.88 6.01 -5.39
CA LEU A 167 -4.17 6.14 -4.71
C LEU A 167 -4.47 4.84 -3.98
N ASP A 168 -4.71 4.93 -2.67
CA ASP A 168 -4.99 3.77 -1.83
C ASP A 168 -6.51 3.56 -1.61
N ASP A 169 -6.90 2.33 -1.29
CA ASP A 169 -8.28 1.91 -0.98
C ASP A 169 -9.31 2.15 -2.12
N TYR A 170 -8.94 2.00 -3.39
CA TYR A 170 -9.89 2.12 -4.51
C TYR A 170 -10.96 1.01 -4.45
N GLY A 171 -12.23 1.39 -4.59
CA GLY A 171 -13.39 0.50 -4.46
C GLY A 171 -14.07 0.57 -3.09
N ALA A 172 -13.51 1.32 -2.15
CA ALA A 172 -14.06 1.50 -0.80
C ALA A 172 -15.06 2.67 -0.67
N GLY A 173 -15.25 3.50 -1.71
CA GLY A 173 -16.13 4.68 -1.64
C GLY A 173 -16.63 5.22 -2.98
N ASP A 174 -17.62 6.10 -2.92
CA ASP A 174 -18.37 6.58 -4.10
C ASP A 174 -17.60 7.59 -4.97
N SER A 175 -16.46 8.12 -4.52
CA SER A 175 -15.76 9.26 -5.15
C SER A 175 -14.41 8.91 -5.78
N ASP A 176 -14.12 7.62 -6.00
CA ASP A 176 -12.79 7.18 -6.38
C ASP A 176 -12.35 7.65 -7.78
N ILE A 177 -13.27 7.71 -8.74
CA ILE A 177 -12.96 8.21 -10.10
C ILE A 177 -12.59 9.69 -10.09
N ASP A 178 -13.26 10.49 -9.26
CA ASP A 178 -12.95 11.92 -9.17
C ASP A 178 -11.60 12.14 -8.48
N ARG A 179 -11.27 11.34 -7.46
CA ARG A 179 -9.92 11.31 -6.84
C ARG A 179 -8.85 10.96 -7.87
N VAL A 180 -9.06 9.93 -8.70
CA VAL A 180 -8.12 9.55 -9.76
C VAL A 180 -7.88 10.70 -10.76
N LYS A 181 -8.95 11.33 -11.26
CA LYS A 181 -8.84 12.42 -12.24
C LYS A 181 -8.08 13.63 -11.70
N LEU A 182 -8.28 13.92 -10.43
CA LEU A 182 -7.67 15.03 -9.72
C LEU A 182 -6.19 14.78 -9.43
N ILE A 183 -5.88 13.63 -8.84
CA ILE A 183 -4.54 13.27 -8.35
C ILE A 183 -3.64 12.85 -9.50
N LYS A 184 -4.21 12.24 -10.56
CA LYS A 184 -3.49 11.63 -11.68
C LYS A 184 -2.37 10.71 -11.19
N PRO A 185 -2.68 9.70 -10.35
CA PRO A 185 -1.67 8.88 -9.71
C PRO A 185 -0.97 7.98 -10.75
N ASP A 186 0.25 7.55 -10.43
CA ASP A 186 0.97 6.53 -11.20
C ASP A 186 0.41 5.12 -10.92
N TYR A 187 -0.15 4.91 -9.72
CA TYR A 187 -0.68 3.64 -9.26
C TYR A 187 -2.07 3.78 -8.64
N VAL A 188 -2.90 2.76 -8.77
CA VAL A 188 -4.16 2.63 -8.02
C VAL A 188 -4.18 1.29 -7.32
N LYS A 189 -4.22 1.31 -5.98
CA LYS A 189 -4.32 0.14 -5.14
C LYS A 189 -5.80 -0.15 -4.88
N PHE A 190 -6.21 -1.37 -5.21
CA PHE A 190 -7.60 -1.81 -5.07
C PHE A 190 -7.81 -2.49 -3.73
N GLU A 191 -8.85 -2.06 -3.02
CA GLU A 191 -9.21 -2.61 -1.72
C GLU A 191 -9.49 -4.12 -1.82
N ALA A 192 -8.93 -4.88 -0.89
CA ALA A 192 -8.91 -6.35 -0.94
C ALA A 192 -10.31 -6.98 -0.96
N GLY A 193 -11.25 -6.46 -0.17
CA GLY A 193 -12.64 -6.89 -0.15
C GLY A 193 -13.33 -6.68 -1.50
N TRP A 194 -13.15 -5.52 -2.11
CA TRP A 194 -13.67 -5.20 -3.43
C TRP A 194 -13.12 -6.15 -4.50
N VAL A 195 -11.79 -6.35 -4.55
CA VAL A 195 -11.17 -7.30 -5.49
C VAL A 195 -11.74 -8.71 -5.29
N ARG A 196 -11.77 -9.19 -4.04
CA ARG A 196 -12.27 -10.52 -3.72
C ARG A 196 -13.70 -10.72 -4.20
N ASP A 197 -14.59 -9.78 -3.93
CA ASP A 197 -16.01 -9.94 -4.23
C ASP A 197 -16.27 -9.96 -5.75
N PHE A 198 -15.52 -9.18 -6.53
CA PHE A 198 -15.61 -9.20 -7.99
C PHE A 198 -14.97 -10.44 -8.62
N MET A 199 -13.93 -11.01 -8.00
CA MET A 199 -13.28 -12.23 -8.48
C MET A 199 -14.16 -13.49 -8.33
N GLN A 200 -15.21 -13.47 -7.51
CA GLN A 200 -16.02 -14.65 -7.19
C GLN A 200 -16.92 -15.13 -8.34
N ASN A 201 -17.16 -14.33 -9.36
CA ASN A 201 -18.02 -14.70 -10.49
C ASN A 201 -17.54 -14.11 -11.81
N SER A 202 -17.98 -14.73 -12.92
CA SER A 202 -17.53 -14.36 -14.28
C SER A 202 -17.90 -12.94 -14.69
N ALA A 203 -19.05 -12.42 -14.25
CA ALA A 203 -19.47 -11.06 -14.55
C ALA A 203 -18.59 -10.02 -13.83
N GLY A 204 -18.27 -10.27 -12.55
CA GLY A 204 -17.37 -9.44 -11.78
C GLY A 204 -15.95 -9.44 -12.35
N ALA A 205 -15.41 -10.62 -12.69
CA ALA A 205 -14.11 -10.72 -13.34
C ALA A 205 -14.09 -10.02 -14.71
N ALA A 206 -15.16 -10.10 -15.50
CA ALA A 206 -15.27 -9.37 -16.76
C ALA A 206 -15.25 -7.85 -16.54
N LEU A 207 -15.92 -7.35 -15.49
CA LEU A 207 -15.89 -5.93 -15.15
C LEU A 207 -14.50 -5.49 -14.66
N LEU A 208 -13.83 -6.27 -13.80
CA LEU A 208 -12.45 -5.99 -13.39
C LEU A 208 -11.51 -5.85 -14.59
N ARG A 209 -11.64 -6.73 -15.58
CA ARG A 209 -10.82 -6.68 -16.80
C ARG A 209 -10.99 -5.36 -17.56
N VAL A 210 -12.22 -4.86 -17.66
CA VAL A 210 -12.51 -3.57 -18.30
C VAL A 210 -11.90 -2.44 -17.49
N ILE A 211 -12.06 -2.45 -16.16
CA ILE A 211 -11.52 -1.43 -15.26
C ILE A 211 -10.00 -1.39 -15.31
N VAL A 212 -9.33 -2.55 -15.16
CA VAL A 212 -7.88 -2.69 -15.23
C VAL A 212 -7.35 -2.19 -16.57
N ARG A 213 -8.00 -2.57 -17.68
CA ARG A 213 -7.63 -2.09 -19.01
C ARG A 213 -7.72 -0.57 -19.11
N GLN A 214 -8.82 0.03 -18.62
CA GLN A 214 -9.02 1.48 -18.66
C GLN A 214 -7.90 2.21 -17.90
N PHE A 215 -7.59 1.80 -16.67
CA PHE A 215 -6.50 2.40 -15.89
C PHE A 215 -5.17 2.35 -16.65
N ARG A 216 -4.84 1.22 -17.25
CA ARG A 216 -3.61 1.07 -18.02
C ARG A 216 -3.58 1.92 -19.28
N GLU A 217 -4.72 2.09 -19.97
CA GLU A 217 -4.86 3.01 -21.10
C GLU A 217 -4.67 4.47 -20.67
N ASP A 218 -5.06 4.81 -19.44
CA ASP A 218 -4.84 6.12 -18.82
C ASP A 218 -3.40 6.30 -18.27
N GLY A 219 -2.53 5.29 -18.41
CA GLY A 219 -1.15 5.33 -17.92
C GLY A 219 -1.01 5.06 -16.42
N ILE A 220 -2.05 4.54 -15.77
CA ILE A 220 -2.11 4.24 -14.34
C ILE A 220 -1.95 2.73 -14.15
N GLU A 221 -1.06 2.27 -13.28
CA GLU A 221 -0.81 0.85 -13.03
C GLU A 221 -1.67 0.34 -11.84
N PRO A 222 -2.61 -0.60 -12.08
CA PRO A 222 -3.37 -1.25 -11.02
C PRO A 222 -2.50 -2.12 -10.12
N VAL A 223 -2.73 -2.05 -8.81
CA VAL A 223 -2.20 -2.97 -7.80
C VAL A 223 -3.36 -3.68 -7.13
N PHE A 224 -3.39 -5.01 -7.20
CA PHE A 224 -4.38 -5.80 -6.47
C PHE A 224 -3.80 -6.29 -5.15
N GLU A 225 -4.50 -5.99 -4.06
CA GLU A 225 -4.07 -6.28 -2.71
C GLU A 225 -4.87 -7.38 -2.04
N GLY A 226 -4.35 -7.88 -0.91
CA GLY A 226 -5.03 -8.86 -0.07
C GLY A 226 -5.30 -10.18 -0.78
N LEU A 227 -4.42 -10.61 -1.70
CA LEU A 227 -4.52 -11.93 -2.31
C LEU A 227 -4.20 -13.02 -1.27
N GLU A 228 -5.13 -13.94 -1.05
CA GLU A 228 -5.04 -14.99 -0.03
C GLU A 228 -4.85 -16.40 -0.63
N THR A 229 -5.07 -16.56 -1.94
CA THR A 229 -5.04 -17.86 -2.61
C THR A 229 -4.39 -17.78 -3.99
N SER A 230 -3.81 -18.91 -4.45
CA SER A 230 -3.07 -18.96 -5.72
C SER A 230 -3.95 -18.69 -6.95
N TRP A 231 -5.23 -19.10 -6.92
CA TRP A 231 -6.14 -18.87 -8.03
C TRP A 231 -6.42 -17.37 -8.24
N GLN A 232 -6.36 -16.54 -7.19
CA GLN A 232 -6.50 -15.08 -7.33
C GLN A 232 -5.28 -14.48 -8.03
N VAL A 233 -4.08 -15.01 -7.78
CA VAL A 233 -2.84 -14.62 -8.48
C VAL A 233 -2.91 -15.00 -9.96
N ASP A 234 -3.38 -16.22 -10.27
CA ASP A 234 -3.60 -16.66 -11.66
C ASP A 234 -4.64 -15.76 -12.36
N LEU A 235 -5.73 -15.41 -11.67
CA LEU A 235 -6.74 -14.51 -12.23
C LEU A 235 -6.22 -13.08 -12.47
N CYS A 236 -5.28 -12.57 -11.65
CA CYS A 236 -4.67 -11.26 -11.89
C CYS A 236 -3.97 -11.20 -13.26
N GLU A 237 -3.30 -12.28 -13.68
CA GLU A 237 -2.68 -12.39 -15.00
C GLU A 237 -3.73 -12.30 -16.11
N ASP A 238 -4.82 -13.06 -15.98
CA ASP A 238 -5.92 -13.01 -16.94
C ASP A 238 -6.52 -11.62 -17.02
N LEU A 239 -6.68 -10.91 -15.90
CA LEU A 239 -7.22 -9.56 -15.86
C LEU A 239 -6.26 -8.49 -16.40
N GLY A 240 -4.98 -8.83 -16.60
CA GLY A 240 -3.94 -7.91 -17.07
C GLY A 240 -3.36 -7.03 -15.96
N VAL A 241 -3.47 -7.44 -14.71
CA VAL A 241 -2.89 -6.78 -13.52
C VAL A 241 -1.44 -7.20 -13.39
N LEU A 242 -0.53 -6.22 -13.38
CA LEU A 242 0.91 -6.50 -13.35
C LEU A 242 1.50 -6.48 -11.94
N LEU A 243 0.87 -5.77 -11.00
CA LEU A 243 1.33 -5.64 -9.62
C LEU A 243 0.35 -6.30 -8.65
N MET A 244 0.89 -7.19 -7.81
CA MET A 244 0.10 -8.04 -6.91
C MET A 244 0.71 -8.09 -5.53
N GLN A 245 -0.13 -7.97 -4.50
CA GLN A 245 0.27 -8.07 -3.10
C GLN A 245 -0.71 -8.94 -2.33
N GLY A 246 -0.19 -9.82 -1.47
CA GLY A 246 -1.05 -10.68 -0.67
C GLY A 246 -0.29 -11.71 0.13
N TYR A 247 -0.93 -12.24 1.17
CA TYR A 247 -0.33 -13.24 2.06
C TYR A 247 -0.06 -14.57 1.39
N VAL A 248 -0.72 -14.85 0.27
CA VAL A 248 -0.42 -16.01 -0.55
C VAL A 248 0.99 -15.91 -1.16
N LEU A 249 1.42 -14.69 -1.51
CA LEU A 249 2.73 -14.41 -2.10
C LEU A 249 3.80 -14.27 -1.01
N ALA A 250 3.60 -13.33 -0.10
CA ALA A 250 4.44 -13.16 1.09
C ALA A 250 3.75 -12.25 2.11
N LYS A 251 3.98 -12.56 3.39
CA LYS A 251 3.53 -11.72 4.52
C LYS A 251 4.54 -10.59 4.77
N PRO A 252 4.11 -9.48 5.41
CA PRO A 252 5.04 -8.46 5.87
C PRO A 252 6.05 -9.06 6.87
N GLU A 253 7.33 -8.72 6.70
CA GLU A 253 8.39 -9.09 7.64
C GLU A 253 8.98 -7.85 8.30
N LEU A 254 9.28 -7.92 9.59
CA LEU A 254 10.05 -6.88 10.27
C LEU A 254 11.42 -6.73 9.62
N ALA A 255 11.88 -5.51 9.38
CA ALA A 255 13.25 -5.27 8.99
C ALA A 255 14.20 -5.70 10.12
N PRO A 256 15.32 -6.40 9.83
CA PRO A 256 15.76 -6.84 8.50
C PRO A 256 14.94 -8.04 8.00
N THR A 257 14.53 -8.00 6.73
CA THR A 257 13.70 -9.05 6.12
C THR A 257 14.52 -10.10 5.40
N SER A 258 13.89 -11.24 5.07
CA SER A 258 14.44 -12.26 4.18
C SER A 258 14.35 -11.91 2.69
N PHE A 259 13.69 -10.78 2.35
CA PHE A 259 13.39 -10.33 0.98
C PHE A 259 14.59 -9.68 0.25
N ASP A 260 15.78 -10.26 0.38
CA ASP A 260 16.98 -9.79 -0.31
C ASP A 260 16.97 -10.19 -1.81
N THR A 261 18.10 -10.06 -2.49
CA THR A 261 18.22 -10.39 -3.92
C THR A 261 18.08 -11.88 -4.25
N ARG A 262 18.08 -12.76 -3.25
CA ARG A 262 17.90 -14.21 -3.39
C ARG A 262 16.44 -14.64 -3.26
N PHE A 263 15.57 -13.73 -2.83
CA PHE A 263 14.14 -13.97 -2.72
C PHE A 263 13.40 -13.43 -3.97
N PRO A 264 12.39 -14.16 -4.50
CA PRO A 264 12.00 -15.52 -4.09
C PRO A 264 13.07 -16.55 -4.46
N GLU A 265 13.15 -17.64 -3.69
CA GLU A 265 14.18 -18.67 -3.87
C GLU A 265 14.15 -19.23 -5.31
N LEU A 266 15.33 -19.31 -5.95
CA LEU A 266 15.50 -19.88 -7.29
C LEU A 266 14.94 -21.31 -7.32
N GLY A 267 14.05 -21.57 -8.28
CA GLY A 267 13.42 -22.88 -8.43
C GLY A 267 12.15 -23.11 -7.60
N SER A 268 11.68 -22.09 -6.86
CA SER A 268 10.35 -22.17 -6.24
C SER A 268 9.26 -22.30 -7.31
N GLU A 269 8.60 -23.47 -7.35
CA GLU A 269 7.49 -23.75 -8.27
C GLU A 269 6.33 -22.76 -8.09
N TYR A 270 6.21 -22.16 -6.90
CA TYR A 270 5.16 -21.19 -6.59
C TYR A 270 5.34 -19.86 -7.31
N PHE A 271 6.59 -19.44 -7.56
CA PHE A 271 6.92 -18.20 -8.28
C PHE A 271 7.34 -18.45 -9.73
N ALA A 272 7.30 -19.71 -10.18
CA ALA A 272 7.58 -20.11 -11.55
C ALA A 272 6.45 -19.66 -12.50
N PRO A 273 6.70 -19.65 -13.83
CA PRO A 273 5.67 -19.28 -14.81
C PRO A 273 4.40 -20.11 -14.65
N SER A 274 3.23 -19.49 -14.78
CA SER A 274 1.97 -20.23 -14.78
C SER A 274 2.02 -21.29 -15.89
N ARG A 275 1.93 -22.56 -15.51
CA ARG A 275 1.78 -23.66 -16.46
C ARG A 275 0.49 -23.43 -17.24
N THR A 276 0.61 -22.96 -18.47
CA THR A 276 -0.48 -22.78 -19.44
C THR A 276 -1.07 -24.11 -19.94
N GLU A 277 -0.82 -25.22 -19.24
CA GLU A 277 -1.39 -26.56 -19.48
C GLU A 277 -2.04 -27.17 -18.23
N ARG A 278 -2.61 -26.36 -17.33
CA ARG A 278 -3.67 -26.88 -16.47
C ARG A 278 -4.97 -26.81 -17.27
N ASN A 279 -5.46 -27.99 -17.66
CA ASN A 279 -6.78 -28.26 -18.22
C ASN A 279 -7.79 -27.16 -17.91
N THR A 280 -8.45 -26.66 -18.96
CA THR A 280 -9.63 -25.80 -18.90
C THR A 280 -10.76 -26.49 -18.13
N THR A 281 -10.64 -26.50 -16.81
CA THR A 281 -11.73 -26.65 -15.87
C THR A 281 -11.53 -25.53 -14.85
N ALA A 282 -11.75 -24.30 -15.29
CA ALA A 282 -12.47 -23.37 -14.42
C ALA A 282 -13.69 -24.15 -13.88
N PRO A 283 -14.05 -24.06 -12.59
CA PRO A 283 -15.24 -24.73 -12.11
C PRO A 283 -16.37 -24.29 -13.04
N ALA A 284 -16.96 -25.25 -13.75
CA ALA A 284 -18.21 -25.01 -14.44
C ALA A 284 -19.13 -24.47 -13.36
N PHE A 285 -19.56 -23.22 -13.50
CA PHE A 285 -20.63 -22.67 -12.68
C PHE A 285 -21.88 -23.46 -13.05
N SER A 286 -22.02 -24.64 -12.46
CA SER A 286 -23.26 -25.39 -12.46
C SER A 286 -24.25 -24.52 -11.70
N ARG A 287 -25.23 -24.00 -12.44
CA ARG A 287 -26.49 -23.50 -11.88
C ARG A 287 -27.15 -24.67 -11.16
N GLU A 288 -26.76 -24.91 -9.92
CA GLU A 288 -27.56 -25.71 -8.99
C GLU A 288 -27.87 -24.85 -7.79
N ASP A 289 -29.18 -24.64 -7.62
CA ASP A 289 -29.81 -23.89 -6.56
C ASP A 289 -29.30 -24.34 -5.19
N ARG A 290 -28.50 -23.47 -4.56
CA ARG A 290 -28.39 -23.46 -3.10
C ARG A 290 -28.99 -22.16 -2.60
N ALA A 291 -30.15 -22.29 -1.99
CA ALA A 291 -30.78 -21.22 -1.23
C ALA A 291 -29.76 -20.65 -0.21
N PRO A 292 -29.68 -19.32 -0.06
CA PRO A 292 -28.81 -18.73 0.94
C PRO A 292 -29.32 -19.05 2.35
N ASP A 293 -28.41 -19.45 3.24
CA ASP A 293 -28.64 -19.54 4.68
C ASP A 293 -28.99 -18.14 5.22
N PRO A 294 -29.97 -17.99 6.13
CA PRO A 294 -30.42 -16.68 6.58
C PRO A 294 -29.38 -16.05 7.51
N HIS A 295 -28.58 -15.11 6.99
CA HIS A 295 -27.82 -14.20 7.84
C HIS A 295 -28.75 -13.18 8.52
N PRO A 296 -28.51 -12.83 9.80
CA PRO A 296 -29.38 -11.95 10.55
C PRO A 296 -29.38 -10.53 9.95
N LEU A 297 -30.58 -9.99 9.76
CA LEU A 297 -30.85 -8.65 9.24
C LEU A 297 -30.09 -7.58 10.05
N ARG A 298 -29.25 -6.82 9.35
CA ARG A 298 -28.61 -5.61 9.86
C ARG A 298 -29.70 -4.58 10.18
N GLN A 299 -29.84 -4.19 11.45
CA GLN A 299 -30.80 -3.16 11.86
C GLN A 299 -30.50 -1.83 11.15
N VAL A 300 -31.45 -1.37 10.34
CA VAL A 300 -31.48 -0.04 9.76
C VAL A 300 -31.73 0.96 10.89
N ARG A 301 -30.75 1.81 11.19
CA ARG A 301 -30.95 2.97 12.08
C ARG A 301 -31.74 4.04 11.32
N THR A 302 -33.01 4.19 11.68
CA THR A 302 -33.88 5.29 11.27
C THR A 302 -33.36 6.61 11.86
N PHE A 303 -32.88 7.52 11.02
CA PHE A 303 -32.61 8.90 11.42
C PHE A 303 -33.93 9.66 11.55
N GLY A 304 -34.34 9.90 12.78
CA GLY A 304 -35.48 10.74 13.11
C GLY A 304 -35.18 12.22 12.83
N LYS A 305 -36.08 12.86 12.08
CA LYS A 305 -36.20 14.32 12.00
C LYS A 305 -36.44 14.90 13.38
N ARG A 306 -35.70 15.94 13.76
CA ARG A 306 -36.22 17.00 14.63
C ARG A 306 -35.77 18.35 14.08
N GLY A 307 -36.76 19.14 13.68
CA GLY A 307 -36.65 20.58 13.59
C GLY A 307 -37.17 21.24 14.86
N LEU A 308 -36.90 22.54 14.92
CA LEU A 308 -37.06 23.52 16.01
C LEU A 308 -35.89 23.52 17.01
#